data_AF-J9DKC1-F1
#
_entry.id   AF-J9DKC1-F1
#
_cell.length_a   1.000
_cell.length_b   1.000
_cell.length_c   1.000
_cell.angle_alpha   90.00
_cell.angle_beta   90.00
_cell.angle_gamma   90.00
#
_symmetry.space_group_name_H-M   'P 1'
#
loop_
_entity.id
_entity.type
_entity.pdbx_description
1 polymer ?
#
loop_
_entity_poly.entity_id
_entity_poly.type
_entity_poly.pdbx_seq_one_letter_code
_entity_poly.pdbx_strand_id
1 'polypeptide(L)'
;MFWVLLSFFYIKATDPFTNILRLKKINSDIEHYENDMRINNQRIESIKRNHCSYQKYDVTKLKLKAEISDLKAERVKLQCMDAETFYKKEGKTKEHAVYIINSRIQNKVHDLYMLERTFEESQSNIAAYKRLNQLHETKIIRLMDEKDAIFKILEKKIKNNAEVFKK
;
A
#
# COMPACT_ATOMS: atom_id res chain seq x y z
N MET A 1 -4.65 -17.71 -48.72
CA MET A 1 -3.69 -16.95 -47.88
C MET A 1 -3.95 -17.10 -46.37
N PHE A 2 -5.20 -17.06 -45.90
CA PHE A 2 -5.55 -17.21 -44.46
C PHE A 2 -5.11 -18.57 -43.86
N TRP A 3 -5.25 -19.65 -44.63
CA TRP A 3 -4.81 -21.00 -44.24
C TRP A 3 -3.29 -21.14 -44.04
N VAL A 4 -2.49 -20.38 -44.80
CA VAL A 4 -1.03 -20.40 -44.69
C VAL A 4 -0.58 -19.65 -43.43
N LEU A 5 -1.23 -18.54 -43.09
CA LEU A 5 -0.95 -17.84 -41.82
C LEU A 5 -1.32 -18.71 -40.61
N LEU A 6 -2.47 -19.37 -40.65
CA LEU A 6 -2.89 -20.32 -39.60
C LEU A 6 -1.92 -21.49 -39.43
N SER A 7 -1.41 -22.07 -40.52
CA SER A 7 -0.42 -23.14 -40.43
C SER A 7 0.93 -22.66 -39.90
N PHE A 8 1.39 -21.45 -40.23
CA PHE A 8 2.59 -20.87 -39.63
C PHE A 8 2.45 -20.60 -38.13
N PHE A 9 1.29 -20.09 -37.68
CA PHE A 9 1.01 -19.92 -36.24
C PHE A 9 0.90 -21.27 -35.52
N TYR A 10 0.30 -22.27 -36.17
CA TYR A 10 0.18 -23.63 -35.65
C TYR A 10 1.55 -24.29 -35.51
N ILE A 11 2.43 -24.19 -36.52
CA ILE A 11 3.81 -24.73 -36.50
C ILE A 11 4.65 -24.06 -35.42
N LYS A 12 4.56 -22.74 -35.24
CA LYS A 12 5.26 -22.03 -34.15
C LYS A 12 4.76 -22.46 -32.76
N ALA A 13 3.45 -22.63 -32.57
CA ALA A 13 2.89 -23.13 -31.32
C ALA A 13 3.14 -24.63 -31.09
N THR A 14 3.48 -25.38 -32.14
CA THR A 14 3.76 -26.82 -32.08
C THR A 14 5.25 -27.18 -32.22
N ASP A 15 6.15 -26.21 -32.25
CA ASP A 15 7.58 -26.47 -32.13
C ASP A 15 7.96 -26.71 -30.65
N PRO A 16 8.50 -27.90 -30.28
CA PRO A 16 8.98 -28.17 -28.93
C PRO A 16 9.98 -27.13 -28.41
N PHE A 17 10.83 -26.58 -29.29
CA PHE A 17 11.82 -25.57 -28.90
C PHE A 17 11.15 -24.25 -28.50
N THR A 18 10.14 -23.81 -29.27
CA THR A 18 9.32 -22.64 -28.93
C THR A 18 8.59 -22.80 -27.59
N ASN A 19 8.05 -24.00 -27.30
CA ASN A 19 7.42 -24.29 -26.02
C ASN A 19 8.41 -24.29 -24.85
N ILE A 20 9.62 -24.83 -25.03
CA ILE A 20 10.68 -24.78 -24.02
C ILE A 20 11.10 -23.34 -23.72
N LEU A 21 11.26 -22.50 -24.75
CA LEU A 21 11.56 -21.08 -24.56
C LEU A 21 10.44 -20.35 -23.81
N ARG A 22 9.17 -20.65 -24.11
CA ARG A 22 8.04 -20.08 -23.39
C ARG A 22 8.02 -20.50 -21.92
N LEU A 23 8.29 -21.78 -21.61
CA LEU A 23 8.41 -22.27 -20.23
C LEU A 23 9.49 -21.53 -19.44
N LYS A 24 10.67 -21.31 -20.04
CA LYS A 24 11.74 -20.52 -19.41
C LYS A 24 11.29 -19.10 -19.11
N LYS A 25 10.60 -18.45 -20.04
CA LYS A 25 10.06 -17.11 -19.86
C LYS A 25 9.01 -17.07 -18.75
N ILE A 26 8.07 -18.03 -18.71
CA ILE A 26 7.06 -18.14 -17.65
C ILE A 26 7.74 -18.24 -16.28
N ASN A 27 8.77 -19.08 -16.12
CA ASN A 27 9.49 -19.18 -14.84
C ASN A 27 10.11 -17.83 -14.43
N SER A 28 10.79 -17.14 -15.36
CA SER A 28 11.36 -15.82 -15.09
C SER A 28 10.29 -14.76 -14.76
N ASP A 29 9.14 -14.79 -15.45
CA ASP A 29 8.01 -13.89 -15.18
C ASP A 29 7.42 -14.15 -13.77
N ILE A 30 7.30 -15.43 -13.36
CA ILE A 30 6.84 -15.81 -12.01
C ILE A 30 7.81 -15.31 -10.95
N GLU A 31 9.12 -15.60 -11.08
CA GLU A 31 10.15 -15.15 -10.14
C GLU A 31 10.15 -13.62 -9.98
N HIS A 32 9.96 -12.90 -11.09
CA HIS A 32 9.83 -11.44 -11.08
C HIS A 32 8.63 -10.97 -10.25
N TYR A 33 7.45 -11.56 -10.47
CA TYR A 33 6.24 -11.20 -9.70
C TYR A 33 6.34 -11.58 -8.22
N GLU A 34 6.93 -12.72 -7.88
CA GLU A 34 7.19 -13.11 -6.48
C GLU A 34 8.12 -12.11 -5.79
N ASN A 35 9.16 -11.66 -6.48
CA ASN A 35 10.06 -10.64 -5.96
C ASN A 35 9.36 -9.29 -5.76
N ASP A 36 8.50 -8.86 -6.69
CA ASP A 36 7.71 -7.64 -6.54
C ASP A 36 6.76 -7.73 -5.34
N MET A 37 6.09 -8.88 -5.15
CA MET A 37 5.24 -9.14 -3.98
C MET A 37 6.04 -9.06 -2.67
N ARG A 38 7.25 -9.63 -2.65
CA ARG A 38 8.16 -9.54 -1.51
C ARG A 38 8.52 -8.09 -1.18
N ILE A 39 8.87 -7.28 -2.18
CA ILE A 39 9.18 -5.85 -2.00
C ILE A 39 7.96 -5.10 -1.47
N ASN A 40 6.78 -5.33 -2.04
CA ASN A 40 5.53 -4.71 -1.57
C ASN A 40 5.22 -5.07 -0.12
N ASN A 41 5.42 -6.33 0.27
CA ASN A 41 5.25 -6.77 1.66
C ASN A 41 6.24 -6.08 2.61
N GLN A 42 7.51 -5.94 2.21
CA GLN A 42 8.49 -5.19 2.99
C GLN A 42 8.09 -3.72 3.17
N ARG A 43 7.52 -3.09 2.14
CA ARG A 43 7.00 -1.71 2.21
C ARG A 43 5.81 -1.62 3.16
N ILE A 44 4.87 -2.56 3.10
CA ILE A 44 3.74 -2.63 4.05
C ILE A 44 4.24 -2.70 5.49
N GLU A 45 5.19 -3.59 5.78
CA GLU A 45 5.74 -3.74 7.13
C GLU A 45 6.53 -2.52 7.60
N SER A 46 7.21 -1.82 6.69
CA SER A 46 7.83 -0.53 6.99
C SER A 46 6.80 0.53 7.38
N ILE A 47 5.71 0.66 6.61
CA ILE A 47 4.63 1.62 6.88
C ILE A 47 3.95 1.31 8.22
N LYS A 48 3.63 0.04 8.50
CA LYS A 48 3.03 -0.38 9.77
C LYS A 48 3.89 -0.02 10.97
N ARG A 49 5.21 -0.26 10.90
CA ARG A 49 6.14 0.05 12.00
C ARG A 49 6.28 1.55 12.25
N ASN A 50 6.36 2.36 11.19
CA ASN A 50 6.72 3.77 11.33
C ASN A 50 5.52 4.71 11.46
N HIS A 51 4.41 4.42 10.79
CA HIS A 51 3.32 5.38 10.59
C HIS A 51 1.92 4.85 10.93
N CYS A 52 1.74 3.53 11.01
CA CYS A 52 0.41 2.90 11.09
C CYS A 52 0.17 2.04 12.34
N SER A 53 0.89 2.25 13.45
CA SER A 53 0.44 1.68 14.72
C SER A 53 -0.86 2.38 15.13
N TYR A 54 -1.99 1.68 14.99
CA TYR A 54 -3.31 2.18 15.36
C TYR A 54 -3.33 2.68 16.81
N GLN A 55 -2.68 1.94 17.71
CA GLN A 55 -2.52 2.32 19.10
C GLN A 55 -1.76 3.64 19.28
N LYS A 56 -0.64 3.84 18.54
CA LYS A 56 0.13 5.08 18.61
C LYS A 56 -0.67 6.27 18.07
N TYR A 57 -1.41 6.07 16.98
CA TYR A 57 -2.30 7.07 16.42
C TYR A 57 -3.37 7.48 17.43
N ASP A 58 -4.10 6.53 18.01
CA ASP A 58 -5.17 6.81 18.95
C ASP A 58 -4.68 7.52 20.22
N VAL A 59 -3.56 7.06 20.79
CA VAL A 59 -2.96 7.69 21.97
C VAL A 59 -2.56 9.14 21.65
N THR A 60 -1.92 9.37 20.51
CA THR A 60 -1.50 10.73 20.11
C THR A 60 -2.71 11.62 19.82
N LYS A 61 -3.74 11.08 19.17
CA LYS A 61 -5.00 11.77 18.86
C LYS A 61 -5.73 12.19 20.14
N LEU A 62 -5.87 11.29 21.11
CA LEU A 62 -6.49 11.57 22.40
C LEU A 62 -5.70 12.63 23.17
N LYS A 63 -4.37 12.53 23.18
CA LYS A 63 -3.51 13.53 23.82
C LYS A 63 -3.71 14.93 23.22
N LEU A 64 -3.67 15.06 21.90
CA LEU A 64 -3.89 16.34 21.23
C LEU A 64 -5.29 16.89 21.51
N LYS A 65 -6.32 16.04 21.50
CA LYS A 65 -7.69 16.45 21.84
C LYS A 65 -7.81 16.95 23.29
N ALA A 66 -7.16 16.28 24.23
CA ALA A 66 -7.12 16.71 25.63
C ALA A 66 -6.41 18.07 25.77
N GLU A 67 -5.23 18.23 25.17
CA GLU A 67 -4.48 19.50 25.19
C GLU A 67 -5.30 20.67 24.59
N ILE A 68 -6.02 20.43 23.50
CA ILE A 68 -6.94 21.44 22.91
C ILE A 68 -8.07 21.78 23.89
N SER A 69 -8.64 20.78 24.58
CA SER A 69 -9.70 20.99 25.56
C SER A 69 -9.21 21.81 26.75
N ASP A 70 -8.02 21.50 27.27
CA ASP A 70 -7.41 22.22 28.39
C ASP A 70 -7.13 23.67 28.02
N LEU A 71 -6.58 23.93 26.83
CA LEU A 71 -6.36 25.29 26.33
C LEU A 71 -7.68 26.06 26.14
N LYS A 72 -8.74 25.41 25.67
CA LYS A 72 -10.07 26.03 25.57
C LYS A 72 -10.62 26.39 26.95
N ALA A 73 -10.46 25.51 27.94
CA ALA A 73 -10.88 25.76 29.31
C ALA A 73 -10.07 26.90 29.94
N GLU A 74 -8.75 26.94 29.72
CA GLU A 74 -7.87 28.03 30.16
C GLU A 74 -8.31 29.37 29.55
N ARG A 75 -8.61 29.40 28.25
CA ARG A 75 -9.12 30.60 27.57
C ARG A 75 -10.41 31.11 28.21
N VAL A 76 -11.35 30.22 28.50
CA VAL A 76 -12.62 30.58 29.15
C VAL A 76 -12.37 31.14 30.55
N LYS A 77 -11.51 30.49 31.34
CA LYS A 77 -11.14 30.99 32.68
C LYS A 77 -10.53 32.39 32.61
N LEU A 78 -9.61 32.63 31.68
CA LEU A 78 -9.00 33.94 31.44
C LEU A 78 -10.04 34.99 31.07
N GLN A 79 -11.00 34.66 30.22
CA GLN A 79 -12.06 35.59 29.81
C GLN A 79 -12.92 36.05 31.00
N CYS A 80 -13.16 35.17 31.97
CA CYS A 80 -13.88 35.48 33.20
C CYS A 80 -13.09 36.30 34.23
N MET A 81 -11.78 36.50 34.04
CA MET A 81 -10.96 37.30 34.95
C MET A 81 -11.13 38.80 34.70
N ASP A 82 -11.08 39.56 35.79
CA ASP A 82 -11.00 41.02 35.76
C ASP A 82 -9.70 41.48 35.06
N ALA A 83 -9.84 42.40 34.10
CA ALA A 83 -8.74 42.81 33.23
C ALA A 83 -7.67 43.61 33.98
N GLU A 84 -8.08 44.49 34.90
CA GLU A 84 -7.16 45.34 35.65
C GLU A 84 -6.33 44.53 36.65
N THR A 85 -6.99 43.62 37.38
CA THR A 85 -6.35 42.69 38.31
C THR A 85 -5.37 41.77 37.58
N PHE A 86 -5.76 41.25 36.41
CA PHE A 86 -4.90 40.41 35.59
C PHE A 86 -3.66 41.17 35.11
N TYR A 87 -3.82 42.39 34.60
CA TYR A 87 -2.70 43.20 34.13
C TYR A 87 -1.71 43.53 35.26
N LYS A 88 -2.21 43.92 36.44
CA LYS A 88 -1.39 44.19 37.62
C LYS A 88 -0.55 42.98 38.05
N LYS A 89 -1.08 41.75 37.87
CA LYS A 89 -0.40 40.51 38.26
C LYS A 89 0.58 40.00 37.22
N GLU A 90 0.18 39.98 35.95
CA GLU A 90 0.88 39.26 34.88
C GLU A 90 1.70 40.18 33.96
N GLY A 91 1.56 41.51 34.10
CA GLY A 91 2.30 42.50 33.32
C GLY A 91 1.94 42.54 31.82
N LYS A 92 0.85 41.88 31.42
CA LYS A 92 0.36 41.80 30.03
C LYS A 92 -1.16 41.88 29.99
N THR A 93 -1.71 42.31 28.85
CA THR A 93 -3.16 42.43 28.68
C THR A 93 -3.81 41.05 28.57
N LYS A 94 -5.07 40.97 28.99
CA LYS A 94 -5.88 39.75 28.86
C LYS A 94 -6.03 39.35 27.40
N GLU A 95 -6.20 40.33 26.51
CA GLU A 95 -6.32 40.15 25.07
C GLU A 95 -5.06 39.47 24.50
N HIS A 96 -3.87 39.89 24.93
CA HIS A 96 -2.62 39.28 24.52
C HIS A 96 -2.50 37.83 25.00
N ALA A 97 -2.88 37.54 26.25
CA ALA A 97 -2.91 36.17 26.77
C ALA A 97 -3.89 35.26 26.01
N VAL A 98 -5.10 35.78 25.73
CA VAL A 98 -6.12 35.07 24.93
C VAL A 98 -5.62 34.81 23.51
N TYR A 99 -4.94 35.78 22.88
CA TYR A 99 -4.33 35.63 21.57
C TYR A 99 -3.30 34.47 21.55
N ILE A 100 -2.41 34.42 22.54
CA ILE A 100 -1.42 33.34 22.65
C ILE A 100 -2.11 31.98 22.76
N ILE A 101 -3.14 31.86 23.60
CA ILE A 101 -3.88 30.60 23.75
C ILE A 101 -4.58 30.21 22.45
N ASN A 102 -5.21 31.16 21.75
CA ASN A 102 -5.84 30.90 20.46
C ASN A 102 -4.82 30.40 19.42
N SER A 103 -3.63 31.01 19.35
CA SER A 103 -2.55 30.57 18.47
C SER A 103 -2.11 29.14 18.83
N ARG A 104 -1.96 28.80 20.12
CA ARG A 104 -1.65 27.43 20.56
C ARG A 104 -2.74 26.44 20.17
N ILE A 105 -4.02 26.80 20.34
CA ILE A 105 -5.15 25.97 19.91
C ILE A 105 -5.08 25.71 18.41
N GLN A 106 -4.85 26.75 17.60
CA GLN A 106 -4.74 26.61 16.14
C GLN A 106 -3.60 25.68 15.74
N ASN A 107 -2.42 25.82 16.36
CA ASN A 107 -1.29 24.93 16.11
C ASN A 107 -1.64 23.48 16.47
N LYS A 108 -2.29 23.22 17.61
CA LYS A 108 -2.68 21.87 18.01
C LYS A 108 -3.77 21.27 17.12
N VAL A 109 -4.70 22.07 16.62
CA VAL A 109 -5.69 21.65 15.63
C VAL A 109 -5.01 21.29 14.31
N HIS A 110 -4.00 22.07 13.90
CA HIS A 110 -3.20 21.76 12.72
C HIS A 110 -2.41 20.45 12.90
N ASP A 111 -1.76 20.25 14.04
CA ASP A 111 -1.06 19.01 14.37
C ASP A 111 -1.99 17.79 14.30
N LEU A 112 -3.22 17.93 14.83
CA LEU A 112 -4.24 16.89 14.77
C LEU A 112 -4.64 16.55 13.34
N TYR A 113 -4.88 17.57 12.50
CA TYR A 113 -5.17 17.39 11.09
C TYR A 113 -4.03 16.67 10.35
N MET A 114 -2.78 17.07 10.61
CA MET A 114 -1.60 16.44 9.98
C MET A 114 -1.43 14.98 10.42
N LEU A 115 -1.72 14.67 11.68
CA LEU A 115 -1.74 13.30 12.20
C LEU A 115 -2.80 12.44 11.49
N GLU A 116 -4.02 12.95 11.34
CA GLU A 116 -5.11 12.25 10.66
C GLU A 116 -4.78 11.98 9.19
N ARG A 117 -4.32 13.01 8.47
CA ARG A 117 -3.92 12.90 7.08
C ARG A 117 -2.80 11.87 6.88
N THR A 118 -1.74 11.93 7.69
CA THR A 118 -0.61 10.99 7.57
C THR A 118 -1.04 9.55 7.82
N PHE A 119 -1.94 9.35 8.78
CA PHE A 119 -2.50 8.03 9.08
C PHE A 119 -3.33 7.50 7.91
N GLU A 120 -4.22 8.31 7.35
CA GLU A 120 -5.05 7.95 6.19
C GLU A 120 -4.20 7.65 4.94
N GLU A 121 -3.21 8.48 4.64
CA GLU A 121 -2.26 8.26 3.54
C GLU A 121 -1.52 6.92 3.73
N SER A 122 -1.11 6.59 4.95
CA SER A 122 -0.45 5.33 5.27
C SER A 122 -1.38 4.13 5.07
N GLN A 123 -2.64 4.20 5.49
CA GLN A 123 -3.65 3.16 5.25
C GLN A 123 -3.93 2.96 3.75
N SER A 124 -4.06 4.07 3.02
CA SER A 124 -4.26 4.05 1.57
C SER A 124 -3.09 3.37 0.84
N ASN A 125 -1.85 3.69 1.22
CA ASN A 125 -0.66 3.07 0.67
C ASN A 125 -0.59 1.56 0.96
N ILE A 126 -0.92 1.14 2.18
CA ILE A 126 -1.00 -0.29 2.53
C ILE A 126 -2.03 -1.00 1.65
N ALA A 127 -3.21 -0.40 1.48
CA ALA A 127 -4.26 -0.96 0.63
C ALA A 127 -3.83 -1.06 -0.83
N ALA A 128 -3.12 -0.06 -1.36
CA ALA A 128 -2.58 -0.07 -2.72
C ALA A 128 -1.58 -1.22 -2.93
N TYR A 129 -0.61 -1.40 -2.02
CA TYR A 129 0.35 -2.51 -2.11
C TYR A 129 -0.33 -3.88 -2.02
N LYS A 130 -1.36 -4.04 -1.17
CA LYS A 130 -2.15 -5.28 -1.12
C LYS A 130 -2.85 -5.58 -2.44
N ARG A 131 -3.46 -4.57 -3.07
CA ARG A 131 -4.09 -4.73 -4.40
C ARG A 131 -3.07 -5.12 -5.47
N LEU A 132 -1.89 -4.50 -5.46
CA LEU A 132 -0.80 -4.90 -6.37
C LEU A 132 -0.42 -6.36 -6.16
N ASN A 133 -0.27 -6.81 -4.92
CA ASN A 133 0.03 -8.21 -4.62
C ASN A 133 -1.05 -9.17 -5.13
N GLN A 134 -2.33 -8.84 -4.97
CA GLN A 134 -3.43 -9.64 -5.54
C GLN A 134 -3.38 -9.71 -7.07
N LEU A 135 -3.00 -8.62 -7.74
CA LEU A 135 -2.80 -8.60 -9.19
C LEU A 135 -1.62 -9.50 -9.61
N HIS A 136 -0.51 -9.46 -8.87
CA HIS A 136 0.65 -10.34 -9.11
C HIS A 136 0.29 -11.81 -8.90
N GLU A 137 -0.42 -12.13 -7.81
CA GLU A 137 -0.91 -13.48 -7.53
C GLU A 137 -1.81 -14.01 -8.65
N THR A 138 -2.75 -13.19 -9.12
CA THR A 138 -3.63 -13.54 -10.26
C THR A 138 -2.81 -13.82 -11.53
N LYS A 139 -1.74 -13.05 -11.78
CA LYS A 139 -0.87 -13.28 -12.94
C LYS A 139 -0.05 -14.55 -12.79
N ILE A 140 0.48 -14.84 -11.60
CA ILE A 140 1.19 -16.09 -11.31
C ILE A 140 0.29 -17.29 -11.57
N ILE A 141 -0.96 -17.28 -11.06
CA ILE A 141 -1.93 -18.35 -11.29
C ILE A 141 -2.14 -18.60 -12.80
N ARG A 142 -2.36 -17.54 -13.59
CA ARG A 142 -2.52 -17.66 -15.05
C ARG A 142 -1.28 -18.23 -15.74
N LEU A 143 -0.09 -17.83 -15.29
CA LEU A 143 1.18 -18.36 -15.82
C LEU A 143 1.37 -19.83 -15.45
N MET A 144 0.94 -20.25 -14.26
CA MET A 144 0.95 -21.65 -13.85
C MET A 144 -0.01 -22.49 -14.70
N ASP A 145 -1.23 -22.00 -14.95
CA ASP A 145 -2.19 -22.67 -15.85
C ASP A 145 -1.61 -22.82 -17.27
N GLU A 146 -0.97 -21.78 -17.79
CA GLU A 146 -0.30 -21.81 -19.10
C GLU A 146 0.86 -22.82 -19.11
N LYS A 147 1.68 -22.83 -18.06
CA LYS A 147 2.79 -23.77 -17.89
C LYS A 147 2.31 -25.21 -17.93
N ASP A 148 1.23 -25.52 -17.20
CA ASP A 148 0.61 -26.85 -17.17
C ASP A 148 0.04 -27.26 -18.54
N ALA A 149 -0.58 -26.32 -19.26
CA ALA A 149 -1.05 -26.56 -20.61
C ALA A 149 0.10 -26.91 -21.57
N ILE A 150 1.23 -26.18 -21.48
CA ILE A 150 2.41 -26.46 -22.29
C ILE A 150 3.01 -27.84 -21.95
N PHE A 151 3.09 -28.21 -20.67
CA PHE A 151 3.56 -29.54 -20.27
C PHE A 151 2.70 -30.65 -20.86
N LYS A 152 1.37 -30.54 -20.81
CA LYS A 152 0.45 -31.52 -21.42
C LYS A 152 0.68 -31.65 -22.93
N ILE A 153 0.95 -30.55 -23.64
CA ILE A 153 1.26 -30.57 -25.08
C ILE A 153 2.57 -31.32 -25.35
N LEU A 154 3.61 -31.06 -24.55
CA LEU A 154 4.90 -31.72 -24.69
C LEU A 154 4.82 -33.22 -24.40
N GLU A 155 4.12 -33.63 -23.33
CA GLU A 155 3.89 -35.03 -23.00
C GLU A 155 3.16 -35.80 -24.11
N LYS A 156 2.11 -35.19 -24.67
CA LYS A 156 1.35 -35.80 -25.79
C LYS A 156 2.25 -36.05 -27.00
N LYS A 157 3.16 -35.12 -27.32
CA LYS A 157 4.10 -35.30 -28.43
C LYS A 157 5.13 -36.40 -28.15
N ILE A 158 5.65 -36.47 -26.94
CA ILE A 158 6.59 -37.54 -26.54
C ILE A 158 5.93 -38.91 -26.70
N LYS A 159 4.69 -39.06 -26.21
CA LYS A 159 3.91 -40.31 -26.34
C LYS A 159 3.67 -40.67 -27.82
N ASN A 160 3.20 -39.72 -28.63
CA ASN A 160 2.96 -39.95 -30.05
C ASN A 160 4.23 -40.36 -30.81
N ASN A 161 5.37 -39.74 -30.51
CA ASN A 161 6.64 -40.12 -31.13
C ASN A 161 7.07 -41.53 -30.69
N ALA A 162 6.92 -41.88 -29.41
CA ALA A 162 7.25 -43.22 -28.91
C ALA A 162 6.39 -44.34 -29.52
N GLU A 163 5.14 -44.06 -29.89
CA GLU A 163 4.27 -45.03 -30.59
C GLU A 163 4.65 -45.22 -32.06
N VAL A 164 5.16 -44.18 -32.72
CA VAL A 164 5.66 -44.27 -34.11
C VAL A 164 6.90 -45.16 -34.20
N PHE A 165 7.79 -45.13 -33.20
CA PHE A 165 8.99 -45.99 -33.17
C PHE A 165 8.72 -47.45 -32.73
N LYS A 166 7.49 -47.79 -32.34
CA LYS A 166 7.08 -49.17 -31.99
C LYS A 166 6.39 -49.92 -33.13
N LYS A 167 6.13 -49.26 -34.26
CA LYS A 167 5.61 -49.87 -35.51
C LYS A 167 6.75 -50.06 -36.50
#